data_AF-A0A8I2B6R4-F1
#
_entry.id   AF-A0A8I2B6R4-F1
#
_cell.length_a   1.000
_cell.length_b   1.000
_cell.length_c   1.000
_cell.angle_alpha   90.00
_cell.angle_beta   90.00
_cell.angle_gamma   90.00
#
_symmetry.space_group_name_H-M   'P 1'
#
loop_
_entity.id
_entity.type
_entity.pdbx_description
1 polymer ?
#
loop_
_entity_poly.entity_id
_entity_poly.type
_entity_poly.pdbx_seq_one_letter_code
_entity_poly.pdbx_strand_id
1 'polypeptide(L)'
;MLLAVFERAALMLMTLFFLTRVWSFQHLFQKQRHSPTELALVSVLFCLFAVFSTYTGVPVEGALINVRIIAVICGGILFGPWVGIPAGVISGLHRYLI
;
A
#
# COMPACT_ATOMS: atom_id res chain seq x y z
N MET A 1 -2.41 -22.77 -2.83
CA MET A 1 -2.21 -21.51 -3.58
C MET A 1 -3.18 -20.42 -3.17
N LEU A 2 -4.49 -20.58 -3.43
CA LEU A 2 -5.51 -19.55 -3.18
C LEU A 2 -5.58 -19.11 -1.70
N LEU A 3 -5.66 -20.07 -0.76
CA LEU A 3 -5.65 -19.79 0.69
C LEU A 3 -4.46 -18.90 1.08
N ALA A 4 -3.32 -19.22 0.50
CA ALA A 4 -2.10 -18.52 0.79
C ALA A 4 -2.20 -17.08 0.25
N VAL A 5 -2.70 -16.82 -0.96
CA VAL A 5 -2.94 -15.44 -1.45
C VAL A 5 -3.90 -14.67 -0.54
N PHE A 6 -4.98 -15.33 -0.08
CA PHE A 6 -5.93 -14.75 0.87
C PHE A 6 -5.28 -14.37 2.20
N GLU A 7 -4.38 -15.19 2.72
CA GLU A 7 -3.63 -14.89 3.95
C GLU A 7 -2.84 -13.58 3.80
N ARG A 8 -2.11 -13.39 2.69
CA ARG A 8 -1.34 -12.15 2.46
C ARG A 8 -2.26 -10.95 2.30
N ALA A 9 -3.39 -11.13 1.61
CA ALA A 9 -4.39 -10.08 1.47
C ALA A 9 -4.98 -9.70 2.83
N ALA A 10 -5.33 -10.68 3.66
CA ALA A 10 -5.87 -10.48 4.99
C ALA A 10 -4.86 -9.76 5.90
N LEU A 11 -3.60 -10.18 5.93
CA LEU A 11 -2.54 -9.52 6.69
C LEU A 11 -2.33 -8.07 6.24
N MET A 12 -2.35 -7.82 4.93
CA MET A 12 -2.23 -6.48 4.37
C MET A 12 -3.41 -5.59 4.78
N LEU A 13 -4.63 -6.09 4.63
CA LEU A 13 -5.85 -5.37 5.02
C LEU A 13 -5.91 -5.13 6.53
N MET A 14 -5.51 -6.11 7.35
CA MET A 14 -5.38 -5.92 8.80
C MET A 14 -4.37 -4.83 9.12
N THR A 15 -3.20 -4.85 8.48
CA THR A 15 -2.16 -3.83 8.69
C THR A 15 -2.66 -2.44 8.34
N LEU A 16 -3.32 -2.29 7.19
CA LEU A 16 -3.92 -1.02 6.77
C LEU A 16 -5.05 -0.59 7.73
N PHE A 17 -5.87 -1.52 8.21
CA PHE A 17 -6.91 -1.22 9.18
C PHE A 17 -6.37 -0.80 10.55
N PHE A 18 -5.30 -1.45 11.03
CA PHE A 18 -4.64 -1.02 12.26
C PHE A 18 -4.02 0.36 12.08
N LEU A 19 -3.42 0.63 10.92
CA LEU A 19 -2.88 1.94 10.59
C LEU A 19 -3.95 3.03 10.67
N THR A 20 -5.16 2.80 10.14
CA THR A 20 -6.27 3.76 10.26
C THR A 20 -6.81 3.92 11.68
N ARG A 21 -6.43 3.06 12.63
CA ARG A 21 -6.76 3.20 14.05
C ARG A 21 -5.69 3.92 14.87
N VAL A 22 -4.49 4.10 14.34
CA VAL A 22 -3.43 4.85 15.05
C VAL A 22 -3.85 6.31 15.15
N TRP A 23 -3.77 6.89 16.36
CA TRP A 23 -4.23 8.25 16.64
C TRP A 23 -3.66 9.30 15.66
N SER A 24 -2.37 9.20 15.33
CA SER A 24 -1.71 10.07 14.35
C SER A 24 -2.33 9.98 12.95
N PHE A 25 -2.74 8.78 12.54
CA PHE A 25 -3.35 8.55 11.23
C PHE A 25 -4.82 8.99 11.20
N GLN A 26 -5.54 8.82 12.32
CA GLN A 26 -6.90 9.34 12.49
C GLN A 26 -6.93 10.86 12.37
N HIS A 27 -5.96 11.54 12.99
CA HIS A 27 -5.83 12.99 12.88
C HIS A 27 -5.56 13.44 11.44
N LEU A 28 -4.75 12.67 10.70
CA LEU A 28 -4.54 12.90 9.28
C LEU A 28 -5.85 12.75 8.51
N PHE A 29 -6.59 11.67 8.70
CA PHE A 29 -7.87 11.39 8.01
C PHE A 29 -8.96 12.44 8.23
N GLN A 30 -9.06 13.00 9.43
CA GLN A 30 -10.11 13.97 9.78
C GLN A 30 -9.81 15.37 9.23
N LYS A 31 -8.60 15.60 8.73
CA LYS A 31 -8.15 16.90 8.23
C LYS A 31 -8.53 17.05 6.76
N GLN A 32 -9.38 18.03 6.44
CA GLN A 32 -9.78 18.29 5.04
C GLN A 32 -8.62 18.81 4.16
N ARG A 33 -7.59 19.41 4.76
CA ARG A 33 -6.38 19.89 4.07
C ARG A 33 -5.14 19.27 4.69
N HIS A 34 -4.49 18.40 3.95
CA HIS A 34 -3.18 17.86 4.30
C HIS A 34 -2.08 18.83 3.87
N SER A 35 -1.07 18.99 4.72
CA SER A 35 0.18 19.65 4.34
C SER A 35 0.90 18.81 3.28
N PRO A 36 1.66 19.42 2.35
CA PRO A 36 2.51 18.68 1.41
C PRO A 36 3.47 17.70 2.09
N THR A 37 3.92 18.04 3.30
CA THR A 37 4.80 17.17 4.12
C THR A 37 4.09 15.93 4.65
N GLU A 38 2.83 16.08 5.10
CA GLU A 38 1.98 14.98 5.55
C GLU A 38 1.69 14.02 4.39
N LEU A 39 1.33 14.57 3.23
CA LEU A 39 1.12 13.80 2.00
C LEU A 39 2.39 13.06 1.58
N ALA A 40 3.55 13.71 1.60
CA ALA A 40 4.81 13.07 1.27
C ALA A 40 5.12 11.89 2.19
N LEU A 41 4.91 12.04 3.50
CA LEU A 41 5.12 10.96 4.48
C LEU A 41 4.18 9.77 4.21
N VAL A 42 2.91 10.05 3.94
CA VAL A 42 1.92 9.01 3.62
C VAL A 42 2.23 8.33 2.29
N SER A 43 2.63 9.10 1.26
CA SER A 43 3.08 8.55 -0.02
C SER A 43 4.24 7.58 0.17
N VAL A 44 5.26 7.95 0.96
CA VAL A 44 6.39 7.07 1.27
C VAL A 44 5.91 5.80 1.97
N LEU A 45 5.04 5.92 2.97
CA LEU A 45 4.50 4.77 3.70
C LEU A 45 3.75 3.79 2.78
N PHE A 46 2.87 4.30 1.90
CA PHE A 46 2.14 3.46 0.95
C PHE A 46 3.04 2.87 -0.14
N CYS A 47 4.09 3.58 -0.57
CA CYS A 47 5.12 3.01 -1.44
C CYS A 47 5.82 1.82 -0.75
N LEU A 48 6.20 1.96 0.51
CA LEU A 48 6.84 0.88 1.28
C LEU A 48 5.92 -0.33 1.40
N PHE A 49 4.64 -0.14 1.70
CA PHE A 49 3.66 -1.22 1.73
C PHE A 49 3.52 -1.91 0.36
N ALA A 50 3.45 -1.14 -0.72
CA ALA A 50 3.34 -1.66 -2.09
C ALA A 50 4.58 -2.48 -2.51
N VAL A 51 5.78 -1.97 -2.21
CA VAL A 51 7.05 -2.67 -2.47
C VAL A 51 7.14 -3.92 -1.60
N PHE A 52 6.89 -3.82 -0.30
CA PHE A 52 6.91 -4.96 0.63
C PHE A 52 5.96 -6.08 0.20
N SER A 53 4.76 -5.73 -0.29
CA SER A 53 3.79 -6.69 -0.81
C SER A 53 4.32 -7.51 -1.98
N THR A 54 5.30 -6.98 -2.71
CA THR A 54 5.98 -7.69 -3.79
C THR A 54 6.88 -8.79 -3.26
N TYR A 55 7.64 -8.49 -2.21
CA TYR A 55 8.55 -9.45 -1.58
C TYR A 55 7.81 -10.55 -0.82
N THR A 56 6.62 -10.25 -0.30
CA THR A 56 5.74 -11.25 0.33
C THR A 56 4.84 -11.97 -0.67
N GLY A 57 5.07 -11.78 -1.97
CA GLY A 57 4.35 -12.45 -3.05
C GLY A 57 4.48 -13.97 -3.02
N VAL A 58 3.49 -14.63 -3.60
CA VAL A 58 3.37 -16.09 -3.64
C VAL A 58 3.90 -16.59 -4.98
N PRO A 59 4.97 -17.40 -5.02
CA PRO A 59 5.44 -17.99 -6.26
C PRO A 59 4.47 -19.09 -6.71
N VAL A 60 4.05 -19.01 -7.97
CA VAL A 60 3.09 -19.92 -8.61
C VAL A 60 3.51 -20.09 -10.06
N GLU A 61 3.96 -21.29 -10.46
CA GLU A 61 4.18 -21.63 -11.87
C GLU A 61 5.06 -20.61 -12.64
N GLY A 62 6.12 -20.11 -12.01
CA GLY A 62 7.00 -19.08 -12.59
C GLY A 62 6.45 -17.65 -12.56
N ALA A 63 5.21 -17.44 -12.10
CA ALA A 63 4.63 -16.14 -11.79
C ALA A 63 4.70 -15.84 -10.28
N LEU A 64 4.57 -14.55 -9.92
CA LEU A 64 4.48 -14.10 -8.54
C LEU A 64 3.17 -13.37 -8.31
N ILE A 65 2.24 -14.02 -7.60
CA ILE A 65 0.96 -13.43 -7.23
C ILE A 65 1.16 -12.61 -5.96
N ASN A 66 0.87 -11.32 -6.00
CA ASN A 66 1.04 -10.44 -4.84
C ASN A 66 -0.18 -9.54 -4.64
N VAL A 67 -0.22 -8.88 -3.49
CA VAL A 67 -1.35 -8.03 -3.05
C VAL A 67 -1.02 -6.54 -3.08
N ARG A 68 0.02 -6.15 -3.82
CA ARG A 68 0.50 -4.77 -3.93
C ARG A 68 -0.60 -3.77 -4.26
N ILE A 69 -1.49 -4.14 -5.17
CA ILE A 69 -2.53 -3.24 -5.66
C ILE A 69 -3.42 -2.71 -4.54
N ILE A 70 -3.57 -3.46 -3.44
CA ILE A 70 -4.31 -3.03 -2.26
C ILE A 70 -3.69 -1.77 -1.67
N ALA A 71 -2.36 -1.71 -1.53
CA ALA A 71 -1.66 -0.53 -1.04
C ALA A 71 -1.91 0.69 -1.94
N VAL A 72 -1.75 0.51 -3.26
CA VAL A 72 -1.88 1.59 -4.24
C VAL A 72 -3.31 2.15 -4.25
N ILE A 73 -4.31 1.27 -4.28
CA ILE A 73 -5.73 1.64 -4.27
C ILE A 73 -6.09 2.32 -2.95
N CYS A 74 -5.74 1.72 -1.81
CA CYS A 74 -6.04 2.31 -0.51
C CYS A 74 -5.38 3.68 -0.35
N GLY A 75 -4.10 3.83 -0.73
CA GLY A 75 -3.42 5.12 -0.68
C GLY A 75 -4.12 6.19 -1.53
N GLY A 76 -4.51 5.82 -2.75
CA GLY A 76 -5.22 6.72 -3.67
C GLY A 76 -6.62 7.11 -3.20
N ILE A 77 -7.41 6.16 -2.68
CA ILE A 77 -8.78 6.41 -2.20
C ILE A 77 -8.76 7.23 -0.90
N LEU A 78 -7.86 6.91 0.02
CA LEU A 78 -7.86 7.47 1.36
C LEU A 78 -7.19 8.85 1.43
N PHE A 79 -6.15 9.08 0.62
CA PHE A 79 -5.32 10.29 0.68
C PHE A 79 -5.21 11.03 -0.66
N GLY A 80 -5.92 10.56 -1.68
CA GLY A 80 -6.00 11.20 -2.98
C GLY A 80 -4.91 10.76 -3.98
N PRO A 81 -4.97 11.32 -5.20
CA PRO A 81 -4.12 10.90 -6.32
C PRO A 81 -2.62 11.12 -6.06
N TRP A 82 -2.28 12.12 -5.25
CA TRP A 82 -0.89 12.44 -4.89
C TRP A 82 -0.20 11.37 -4.02
N VAL A 83 -0.97 10.44 -3.44
CA VAL A 83 -0.46 9.25 -2.74
C VAL A 83 -0.50 8.02 -3.64
N GLY A 84 -1.63 7.80 -4.31
CA GLY A 84 -1.83 6.62 -5.16
C GLY A 84 -0.90 6.57 -6.38
N ILE A 85 -0.71 7.69 -7.08
CA ILE A 85 0.12 7.73 -8.30
C ILE A 85 1.58 7.40 -7.98
N PRO A 86 2.27 8.06 -7.02
CA PRO A 86 3.63 7.70 -6.67
C PRO A 86 3.75 6.24 -6.20
N ALA A 87 2.81 5.76 -5.37
CA ALA A 87 2.82 4.37 -4.92
C ALA A 87 2.73 3.37 -6.07
N GLY A 88 1.85 3.61 -7.05
CA GLY A 88 1.72 2.78 -8.24
C GLY A 88 2.98 2.80 -9.11
N VAL A 89 3.50 4.00 -9.41
CA VAL A 89 4.69 4.16 -10.27
C VAL A 89 5.92 3.54 -9.62
N ILE A 90 6.22 3.86 -8.36
CA ILE A 90 7.41 3.38 -7.66
C ILE A 90 7.37 1.87 -7.49
N SER A 91 6.24 1.32 -7.04
CA SER A 91 6.13 -0.14 -6.86
C SER A 91 6.11 -0.89 -8.19
N GLY A 92 5.50 -0.32 -9.23
CA GLY A 92 5.51 -0.83 -10.60
C GLY A 92 6.93 -0.93 -11.16
N LEU A 93 7.67 0.19 -11.11
CA LEU A 93 9.07 0.24 -11.53
C LEU A 93 9.94 -0.73 -10.74
N HIS A 94 9.77 -0.77 -9.42
CA HIS A 94 10.47 -1.72 -8.57
C HIS A 94 10.20 -3.18 -8.99
N ARG A 95 8.99 -3.53 -9.44
CA ARG A 95 8.70 -4.88 -9.96
C ARG A 95 9.42 -5.17 -11.25
N TYR A 96 9.49 -4.17 -12.11
CA TYR A 96 10.01 -4.34 -13.45
C TYR A 96 11.53 -4.57 -13.42
N LEU A 97 12.19 -3.99 -12.42
CA LEU A 97 13.63 -4.09 -12.22
C LEU A 97 14.09 -5.38 -11.50
N ILE A 98 13.17 -6.22 -11.01
CA ILE A 98 13.47 -7.48 -10.29
C ILE A 98 12.77 -8.68 -10.94
#